data_AF-A0A7L5DRZ4-F1
#
_entry.id   AF-A0A7L5DRZ4-F1
#
_cell.length_a   1.000
_cell.length_b   1.000
_cell.length_c   1.000
_cell.angle_alpha   90.00
_cell.angle_beta   90.00
_cell.angle_gamma   90.00
#
_symmetry.space_group_name_H-M   'P 1'
#
loop_
_entity.id
_entity.type
_entity.pdbx_description
1 polymer ?
#
loop_
_entity_poly.entity_id
_entity_poly.type
_entity_poly.pdbx_seq_one_letter_code
_entity_poly.pdbx_strand_id
1 'polypeptide(L)'
;MIGTSHGYGKKPVEQFDSIINKAYAFRPDAVFGEWLSGADYDAIPDYWNKANVERRLAYLKSRPYADTKNADKLIRHSYELLREHPNFHQVRMKLARALYLKRDFGNAAYQLYRLDRARPAFGDEEKAAYLTILGVPDSLYRNRTNEYHNILFPLIDKLGQDKILPMDSQRHDVAWSAAWGKTDSLIHTWEKGLDSNSVDGKRYMALTKRTNELEQASNKASSAGNATAYFNSPDGDEYLNIMNFYGARRMFGAAGFPEAAMNEMLRQWQFRNDDMAHNVVNRARAAGAKRVVVGVGANHRKMMVDILRTIPGVTVHEFNSYDGK
;
A
#
# COMPACT_ATOMS: atom_id res chain seq x y z
N MET A 1 3.44 -2.12 12.75
CA MET A 1 3.53 -1.67 11.35
C MET A 1 4.22 -2.74 10.54
N ILE A 2 3.69 -3.05 9.35
CA ILE A 2 4.18 -4.11 8.46
C ILE A 2 4.58 -3.46 7.14
N GLY A 3 5.87 -3.52 6.81
CA GLY A 3 6.37 -3.20 5.48
C GLY A 3 6.10 -4.35 4.52
N THR A 4 5.28 -4.13 3.50
CA THR A 4 4.83 -5.16 2.57
C THR A 4 5.40 -4.94 1.18
N SER A 5 5.58 -6.02 0.42
CA SER A 5 5.78 -5.92 -1.03
C SER A 5 4.44 -5.63 -1.73
N HIS A 6 4.44 -4.75 -2.73
CA HIS A 6 3.27 -4.56 -3.61
C HIS A 6 3.07 -5.72 -4.59
N GLY A 7 3.94 -6.74 -4.58
CA GLY A 7 3.82 -7.94 -5.39
C GLY A 7 4.68 -9.11 -4.89
N TYR A 8 4.06 -10.26 -4.70
CA TYR A 8 4.68 -11.54 -4.30
C TYR A 8 4.78 -12.54 -5.49
N GLY A 9 4.56 -12.06 -6.72
CA GLY A 9 4.58 -12.89 -7.93
C GLY A 9 3.34 -13.77 -8.10
N LYS A 10 3.23 -14.45 -9.24
CA LYS A 10 2.06 -15.28 -9.60
C LYS A 10 1.96 -16.59 -8.81
N LYS A 11 3.09 -17.08 -8.31
CA LYS A 11 3.22 -18.27 -7.49
C LYS A 11 3.99 -17.88 -6.22
N PRO A 12 3.34 -17.14 -5.30
CA PRO A 12 4.02 -16.66 -4.12
C PRO A 12 4.47 -17.84 -3.26
N VAL A 13 5.73 -17.79 -2.82
CA VAL A 13 6.30 -18.75 -1.85
C VAL A 13 6.30 -18.18 -0.42
N GLU A 14 5.89 -16.92 -0.25
CA GLU A 14 5.79 -16.24 1.04
C GLU A 14 4.87 -16.99 2.00
N GLN A 15 5.31 -17.12 3.25
CA GLN A 15 4.55 -17.79 4.31
C GLN A 15 3.53 -16.83 4.93
N PHE A 16 2.47 -16.51 4.19
CA PHE A 16 1.47 -15.50 4.60
C PHE A 16 0.80 -15.81 5.94
N ASP A 17 0.53 -17.07 6.26
CA ASP A 17 -0.15 -17.45 7.51
C ASP A 17 0.63 -16.99 8.75
N SER A 18 1.96 -17.07 8.72
CA SER A 18 2.81 -16.59 9.83
C SER A 18 2.63 -15.09 10.06
N ILE A 19 2.63 -14.32 8.96
CA ILE A 19 2.43 -12.86 8.98
C ILE A 19 1.04 -12.50 9.50
N ILE A 20 0.00 -13.16 8.97
CA ILE A 20 -1.40 -12.93 9.36
C ILE A 20 -1.62 -13.31 10.81
N ASN A 21 -1.10 -14.45 11.27
CA ASN A 21 -1.24 -14.91 12.66
C ASN A 21 -0.57 -13.96 13.64
N LYS A 22 0.62 -13.46 13.29
CA LYS A 22 1.34 -12.47 14.11
C LYS A 22 0.57 -11.15 14.20
N ALA A 23 0.04 -10.65 13.09
CA ALA A 23 -0.78 -9.45 13.06
C ALA A 23 -2.11 -9.64 13.82
N TYR A 24 -2.72 -10.82 13.72
CA TYR A 24 -3.93 -11.18 14.44
C TYR A 24 -3.72 -11.27 15.96
N ALA A 25 -2.57 -11.78 16.41
CA ALA A 25 -2.23 -11.87 17.84
C ALA A 25 -2.15 -10.49 18.52
N PHE A 26 -1.85 -9.42 17.77
CA PHE A 26 -1.93 -8.04 18.24
C PHE A 26 -3.37 -7.59 18.58
N ARG A 27 -4.38 -8.33 18.07
CA ARG A 27 -5.82 -8.06 18.20
C ARG A 27 -6.16 -6.60 17.85
N PRO A 28 -5.81 -6.11 16.65
CA PRO A 28 -6.09 -4.74 16.27
C PRO A 28 -7.59 -4.45 16.23
N ASP A 29 -7.96 -3.24 16.64
CA ASP A 29 -9.32 -2.70 16.52
C ASP A 29 -9.58 -2.17 15.09
N ALA A 30 -8.52 -1.89 14.33
CA ALA A 30 -8.60 -1.50 12.92
C ALA A 30 -7.36 -1.91 12.12
N VAL A 31 -7.54 -2.12 10.82
CA VAL A 31 -6.46 -2.34 9.85
C VAL A 31 -6.41 -1.15 8.89
N PHE A 32 -5.21 -0.63 8.64
CA PHE A 32 -4.94 0.45 7.68
C PHE A 32 -4.21 -0.08 6.45
N GLY A 33 -4.50 0.53 5.30
CA GLY A 33 -3.77 0.31 4.06
C GLY A 33 -3.51 1.61 3.30
N GLU A 34 -2.61 1.53 2.32
CA GLU A 34 -2.34 2.59 1.34
C GLU A 34 -3.51 2.80 0.36
N TRP A 35 -4.60 3.33 0.90
CA TRP A 35 -5.73 3.83 0.16
C TRP A 35 -5.97 5.29 0.52
N LEU A 36 -6.32 6.10 -0.47
CA LEU A 36 -6.88 7.44 -0.25
C LEU A 36 -8.28 7.31 0.36
N SER A 37 -8.65 8.24 1.24
CA SER A 37 -10.07 8.42 1.54
C SER A 37 -10.77 9.06 0.34
N GLY A 38 -12.10 8.92 0.26
CA GLY A 38 -12.86 9.60 -0.80
C GLY A 38 -12.68 11.13 -0.76
N ALA A 39 -12.58 11.71 0.44
CA ALA A 39 -12.33 13.14 0.60
C ALA A 39 -10.93 13.56 0.12
N ASP A 40 -9.88 12.78 0.43
CA ASP A 40 -8.54 13.07 -0.10
C ASP A 40 -8.51 12.94 -1.62
N TYR A 41 -9.17 11.91 -2.17
CA TYR A 41 -9.25 11.73 -3.61
C TYR A 41 -9.88 12.93 -4.32
N ASP A 42 -10.97 13.46 -3.75
CA ASP A 42 -11.69 14.61 -4.32
C ASP A 42 -10.88 15.92 -4.17
N ALA A 43 -10.08 16.05 -3.12
CA ALA A 43 -9.23 17.21 -2.89
C ALA A 43 -7.96 17.24 -3.77
N ILE A 44 -7.53 16.09 -4.30
CA ILE A 44 -6.29 15.97 -5.09
C ILE A 44 -6.63 16.05 -6.59
N PRO A 45 -6.13 17.10 -7.28
CA PRO A 45 -6.44 17.30 -8.70
C PRO A 45 -5.83 16.21 -9.57
N ASP A 46 -4.58 15.84 -9.31
CA ASP A 46 -3.86 14.82 -10.06
C ASP A 46 -2.82 14.09 -9.20
N TYR A 47 -2.51 12.86 -9.59
CA TYR A 47 -1.46 12.00 -9.06
C TYR A 47 -1.22 10.84 -10.03
N TRP A 48 -0.12 10.09 -9.86
CA TRP A 48 0.39 9.08 -10.79
C TRP A 48 -0.64 8.07 -11.32
N ASN A 49 -1.71 7.79 -10.57
CA ASN A 49 -2.76 6.83 -10.96
C ASN A 49 -4.14 7.45 -11.20
N LYS A 50 -4.31 8.78 -11.09
CA LYS A 50 -5.63 9.44 -11.15
C LYS A 50 -6.38 9.06 -12.44
N ALA A 51 -5.74 9.20 -13.60
CA ALA A 51 -6.35 8.91 -14.89
C ALA A 51 -6.84 7.45 -15.04
N ASN A 52 -6.08 6.48 -14.52
CA ASN A 52 -6.49 5.08 -14.54
C ASN A 52 -7.67 4.80 -13.62
N VAL A 53 -7.72 5.45 -12.44
CA VAL A 53 -8.87 5.35 -11.53
C VAL A 53 -10.11 5.97 -12.17
N GLU A 54 -10.00 7.15 -12.80
CA GLU A 54 -11.11 7.79 -13.51
C GLU A 54 -11.63 6.92 -14.66
N ARG A 55 -10.74 6.25 -15.41
CA ARG A 55 -11.15 5.29 -16.44
C ARG A 55 -11.99 4.14 -15.87
N ARG A 56 -11.61 3.60 -14.70
CA ARG A 56 -12.38 2.53 -14.03
C ARG A 56 -13.71 3.04 -13.49
N LEU A 57 -13.75 4.25 -12.95
CA LEU A 57 -14.99 4.92 -12.53
C LEU A 57 -15.94 5.11 -13.71
N ALA A 58 -15.45 5.61 -14.85
CA ALA A 58 -16.24 5.78 -16.07
C ALA A 58 -16.76 4.43 -16.59
N TYR A 59 -15.91 3.40 -16.60
CA TYR A 59 -16.32 2.04 -16.95
C TYR A 59 -17.45 1.54 -16.06
N LEU A 60 -17.33 1.68 -14.74
CA LEU A 60 -18.36 1.26 -13.79
C LEU A 60 -19.67 2.02 -13.98
N LYS A 61 -19.62 3.34 -14.19
CA LYS A 61 -20.78 4.18 -14.48
C LYS A 61 -21.47 3.82 -15.79
N SER A 62 -20.73 3.33 -16.79
CA SER A 62 -21.30 2.89 -18.07
C SER A 62 -22.06 1.55 -18.01
N ARG A 63 -22.01 0.84 -16.88
CA ARG A 63 -22.73 -0.44 -16.74
C ARG A 63 -24.24 -0.20 -16.67
N PRO A 64 -25.08 -1.12 -17.19
CA PRO A 64 -26.54 -0.97 -17.22
C PRO A 64 -27.17 -1.28 -15.85
N TYR A 65 -26.72 -0.58 -14.81
CA TYR A 65 -27.22 -0.72 -13.44
C TYR A 65 -27.59 0.65 -12.89
N ALA A 66 -28.84 0.78 -12.41
CA ALA A 66 -29.35 2.01 -11.84
C ALA A 66 -28.83 2.20 -10.41
N ASP A 67 -27.95 3.18 -10.22
CA ASP A 67 -27.42 3.53 -8.91
C ASP A 67 -28.49 4.17 -8.02
N THR A 68 -28.43 3.86 -6.72
CA THR A 68 -29.29 4.52 -5.73
C THR A 68 -28.95 6.00 -5.60
N LYS A 69 -29.97 6.84 -5.41
CA LYS A 69 -29.77 8.25 -5.06
C LYS A 69 -29.22 8.44 -3.64
N ASN A 70 -29.33 7.42 -2.78
CA ASN A 70 -28.83 7.46 -1.39
C ASN A 70 -27.80 6.36 -1.15
N ALA A 71 -26.57 6.60 -1.64
CA ALA A 71 -25.46 5.66 -1.55
C ALA A 71 -25.09 5.34 -0.08
N ASP A 72 -25.12 6.33 0.81
CA ASP A 72 -24.73 6.12 2.21
C ASP A 72 -25.71 5.20 2.95
N LYS A 73 -27.01 5.29 2.67
CA LYS A 73 -28.01 4.34 3.21
C LYS A 73 -27.78 2.93 2.68
N LEU A 74 -27.53 2.78 1.36
CA LEU A 74 -27.21 1.48 0.76
C LEU A 74 -25.98 0.86 1.40
N ILE A 75 -24.90 1.63 1.54
CA ILE A 75 -23.64 1.15 2.12
C ILE A 75 -23.86 0.66 3.56
N ARG A 76 -24.51 1.45 4.42
CA ARG A 76 -24.79 1.03 5.81
C ARG A 76 -25.61 -0.26 5.88
N HIS A 77 -26.72 -0.29 5.14
CA HIS A 77 -27.62 -1.45 5.15
C HIS A 77 -26.96 -2.70 4.57
N SER A 78 -26.16 -2.56 3.51
CA SER A 78 -25.42 -3.69 2.96
C SER A 78 -24.39 -4.25 3.95
N TYR A 79 -23.71 -3.40 4.73
CA TYR A 79 -22.83 -3.88 5.78
C TYR A 79 -23.60 -4.63 6.88
N GLU A 80 -24.73 -4.10 7.33
CA GLU A 80 -25.60 -4.78 8.32
C GLU A 80 -26.02 -6.16 7.83
N LEU A 81 -26.59 -6.25 6.62
CA LEU A 81 -27.01 -7.53 6.04
C LEU A 81 -25.86 -8.51 5.85
N LEU A 82 -24.68 -8.05 5.44
CA LEU A 82 -23.54 -8.94 5.15
C LEU A 82 -22.84 -9.47 6.41
N ARG A 83 -23.12 -8.90 7.60
CA ARG A 83 -22.71 -9.49 8.88
C ARG A 83 -23.53 -10.73 9.21
N GLU A 84 -24.82 -10.67 8.95
CA GLU A 84 -25.76 -11.77 9.22
C GLU A 84 -25.74 -12.82 8.09
N HIS A 85 -25.58 -12.36 6.85
CA HIS A 85 -25.67 -13.16 5.63
C HIS A 85 -24.45 -12.93 4.72
N PRO A 86 -23.26 -13.44 5.09
CA PRO A 86 -22.02 -13.17 4.34
C PRO A 86 -22.02 -13.70 2.90
N ASN A 87 -22.89 -14.67 2.59
CA ASN A 87 -23.08 -15.29 1.28
C ASN A 87 -24.09 -14.55 0.36
N PHE A 88 -24.65 -13.40 0.78
CA PHE A 88 -25.50 -12.58 -0.09
C PHE A 88 -24.65 -11.83 -1.14
N HIS A 89 -24.18 -12.57 -2.15
CA HIS A 89 -23.21 -12.07 -3.12
C HIS A 89 -23.71 -10.86 -3.91
N GLN A 90 -24.98 -10.82 -4.32
CA GLN A 90 -25.53 -9.63 -5.00
C GLN A 90 -25.54 -8.38 -4.10
N VAL A 91 -25.80 -8.53 -2.79
CA VAL A 91 -25.69 -7.41 -1.84
C VAL A 91 -24.24 -6.93 -1.78
N ARG A 92 -23.28 -7.86 -1.75
CA ARG A 92 -21.85 -7.54 -1.78
C ARG A 92 -21.41 -6.86 -3.07
N MET A 93 -21.95 -7.26 -4.23
CA MET A 93 -21.70 -6.60 -5.52
C MET A 93 -22.20 -5.15 -5.52
N LYS A 94 -23.41 -4.91 -4.99
CA LYS A 94 -23.99 -3.57 -4.86
C LYS A 94 -23.18 -2.70 -3.89
N LEU A 95 -22.74 -3.27 -2.78
CA LEU A 95 -21.86 -2.60 -1.82
C LEU A 95 -20.52 -2.22 -2.48
N ALA A 96 -19.86 -3.15 -3.15
CA ALA A 96 -18.60 -2.91 -3.84
C ALA A 96 -18.73 -1.75 -4.86
N ARG A 97 -19.81 -1.76 -5.66
CA ARG A 97 -20.12 -0.68 -6.60
C ARG A 97 -20.29 0.67 -5.91
N ALA A 98 -21.13 0.72 -4.86
CA ALA A 98 -21.41 1.95 -4.13
C ALA A 98 -20.16 2.55 -3.48
N LEU A 99 -19.33 1.71 -2.84
CA LEU A 99 -18.04 2.12 -2.27
C LEU A 99 -17.11 2.66 -3.34
N TYR A 100 -17.01 1.99 -4.49
CA TYR A 100 -16.16 2.42 -5.59
C TYR A 100 -16.59 3.78 -6.15
N LEU A 101 -17.90 4.00 -6.35
CA LEU A 101 -18.44 5.28 -6.82
C LEU A 101 -18.28 6.41 -5.78
N LYS A 102 -18.19 6.06 -4.48
CA LYS A 102 -17.86 6.98 -3.38
C LYS A 102 -16.35 7.15 -3.17
N ARG A 103 -15.52 6.58 -4.06
CA ARG A 103 -14.05 6.60 -3.99
C ARG A 103 -13.49 5.98 -2.70
N ASP A 104 -14.25 5.11 -2.05
CA ASP A 104 -13.76 4.26 -0.96
C ASP A 104 -13.15 2.98 -1.56
N PHE A 105 -12.02 3.16 -2.26
CA PHE A 105 -11.43 2.10 -3.07
C PHE A 105 -10.87 0.96 -2.22
N GLY A 106 -10.39 1.23 -1.01
CA GLY A 106 -9.89 0.18 -0.12
C GLY A 106 -11.00 -0.78 0.30
N ASN A 107 -12.14 -0.24 0.74
CA ASN A 107 -13.28 -1.08 1.10
C ASN A 107 -13.95 -1.71 -0.11
N ALA A 108 -14.00 -1.02 -1.26
CA ALA A 108 -14.48 -1.62 -2.51
C ALA A 108 -13.61 -2.81 -2.93
N ALA A 109 -12.28 -2.66 -2.89
CA ALA A 109 -11.33 -3.73 -3.19
C ALA A 109 -11.47 -4.92 -2.22
N TYR A 110 -11.73 -4.67 -0.94
CA TYR A 110 -12.01 -5.73 0.03
C TYR A 110 -13.29 -6.51 -0.31
N GLN A 111 -14.37 -5.82 -0.71
CA GLN A 111 -15.58 -6.50 -1.15
C GLN A 111 -15.36 -7.30 -2.44
N LEU A 112 -14.59 -6.77 -3.39
CA LEU A 112 -14.23 -7.46 -4.62
C LEU A 112 -13.35 -8.68 -4.35
N TYR A 113 -12.43 -8.62 -3.38
CA TYR A 113 -11.65 -9.76 -2.91
C TYR A 113 -12.56 -10.89 -2.39
N ARG A 114 -13.54 -10.57 -1.54
CA ARG A 114 -14.48 -11.57 -1.02
C ARG A 114 -15.36 -12.16 -2.14
N LEU A 115 -15.78 -11.35 -3.11
CA LEU A 115 -16.47 -11.84 -4.31
C LEU A 115 -15.58 -12.74 -5.16
N ASP A 116 -14.30 -12.39 -5.35
CA ASP A 116 -13.35 -13.18 -6.14
C ASP A 116 -13.17 -14.60 -5.57
N ARG A 117 -13.12 -14.72 -4.24
CA ARG A 117 -13.05 -16.01 -3.54
C ARG A 117 -14.33 -16.83 -3.64
N ALA A 118 -15.50 -16.18 -3.63
CA ALA A 118 -16.79 -16.85 -3.76
C ALA A 118 -17.15 -17.19 -5.22
N ARG A 119 -16.57 -16.48 -6.18
CA ARG A 119 -16.91 -16.55 -7.61
C ARG A 119 -16.89 -17.95 -8.22
N PRO A 120 -15.98 -18.88 -7.87
CA PRO A 120 -16.03 -20.25 -8.40
C PRO A 120 -17.35 -20.99 -8.10
N ALA A 121 -18.08 -20.58 -7.07
CA ALA A 121 -19.36 -21.16 -6.68
C ALA A 121 -20.58 -20.42 -7.26
N PHE A 122 -20.39 -19.40 -8.09
CA PHE A 122 -21.53 -18.60 -8.59
C PHE A 122 -22.43 -19.39 -9.54
N GLY A 123 -23.73 -19.31 -9.28
CA GLY A 123 -24.77 -19.72 -10.23
C GLY A 123 -24.92 -18.72 -11.39
N ASP A 124 -25.74 -19.06 -12.38
CA ASP A 124 -25.90 -18.22 -13.58
C ASP A 124 -26.54 -16.86 -13.27
N GLU A 125 -27.45 -16.80 -12.29
CA GLU A 125 -28.02 -15.53 -11.82
C GLU A 125 -26.93 -14.61 -11.25
N GLU A 126 -26.01 -15.16 -10.46
CA GLU A 126 -24.94 -14.37 -9.82
C GLU A 126 -23.90 -13.92 -10.85
N LYS A 127 -23.60 -14.75 -11.85
CA LYS A 127 -22.74 -14.35 -12.98
C LYS A 127 -23.37 -13.20 -13.77
N ALA A 128 -24.67 -13.29 -14.08
CA ALA A 128 -25.41 -12.25 -14.78
C ALA A 128 -25.46 -10.95 -13.95
N ALA A 129 -25.77 -11.05 -12.66
CA ALA A 129 -25.77 -9.92 -11.75
C ALA A 129 -24.39 -9.27 -11.65
N TYR A 130 -23.31 -10.06 -11.55
CA TYR A 130 -21.94 -9.54 -11.52
C TYR A 130 -21.64 -8.72 -12.79
N LEU A 131 -21.95 -9.26 -13.98
CA LEU A 131 -21.71 -8.58 -15.24
C LEU A 131 -22.49 -7.26 -15.35
N THR A 132 -23.75 -7.25 -14.90
CA THR A 132 -24.61 -6.06 -14.92
C THR A 132 -24.15 -5.01 -13.91
N ILE A 133 -23.80 -5.40 -12.69
CA ILE A 133 -23.49 -4.47 -11.59
C ILE A 133 -22.04 -3.96 -11.69
N LEU A 134 -21.09 -4.87 -11.86
CA LEU A 134 -19.65 -4.60 -11.75
C LEU A 134 -18.93 -4.64 -13.10
N GLY A 135 -19.51 -5.32 -14.09
CA GLY A 135 -18.90 -5.51 -15.41
C GLY A 135 -18.14 -6.82 -15.53
N VAL A 136 -17.26 -6.89 -16.53
CA VAL A 136 -16.49 -8.10 -16.83
C VAL A 136 -15.61 -8.45 -15.63
N PRO A 137 -15.50 -9.75 -15.26
CA PRO A 137 -14.52 -10.23 -14.31
C PRO A 137 -13.14 -9.58 -14.49
N ASP A 138 -12.48 -9.28 -13.38
CA ASP A 138 -11.12 -8.71 -13.32
C ASP A 138 -10.97 -7.26 -13.85
N SER A 139 -12.04 -6.61 -14.33
CA SER A 139 -12.03 -5.20 -14.73
C SER A 139 -11.69 -4.23 -13.57
N LEU A 140 -12.14 -4.56 -12.36
CA LEU A 140 -11.92 -3.77 -11.15
C LEU A 140 -10.92 -4.40 -10.17
N TYR A 141 -10.78 -5.73 -10.18
CA TYR A 141 -9.93 -6.49 -9.26
C TYR A 141 -9.15 -7.57 -9.99
N ARG A 142 -7.93 -7.23 -10.43
CA ARG A 142 -7.07 -8.10 -11.24
C ARG A 142 -5.87 -8.66 -10.49
N ASN A 143 -5.36 -7.91 -9.51
CA ASN A 143 -4.07 -8.20 -8.92
C ASN A 143 -4.24 -9.04 -7.65
N ARG A 144 -3.96 -10.34 -7.77
CA ARG A 144 -4.00 -11.31 -6.67
C ARG A 144 -2.62 -11.55 -6.04
N THR A 145 -1.59 -10.87 -6.55
CA THR A 145 -0.21 -11.07 -6.09
C THR A 145 0.20 -10.06 -5.02
N ASN A 146 -0.67 -9.15 -4.61
CA ASN A 146 -0.32 -8.04 -3.72
C ASN A 146 -0.58 -8.36 -2.23
N GLU A 147 -0.14 -7.47 -1.36
CA GLU A 147 -0.30 -7.49 0.09
C GLU A 147 -1.75 -7.49 0.55
N TYR A 148 -2.66 -6.86 -0.20
CA TYR A 148 -4.06 -6.82 0.16
C TYR A 148 -4.70 -8.19 0.02
N HIS A 149 -4.51 -8.85 -1.13
CA HIS A 149 -5.06 -10.18 -1.40
C HIS A 149 -4.50 -11.22 -0.44
N ASN A 150 -3.20 -11.13 -0.11
CA ASN A 150 -2.48 -12.20 0.57
C ASN A 150 -2.27 -11.97 2.07
N ILE A 151 -2.38 -10.74 2.59
CA ILE A 151 -2.10 -10.42 4.00
C ILE A 151 -3.26 -9.63 4.62
N LEU A 152 -3.53 -8.42 4.13
CA LEU A 152 -4.41 -7.48 4.84
C LEU A 152 -5.89 -7.87 4.78
N PHE A 153 -6.41 -8.28 3.63
CA PHE A 153 -7.80 -8.74 3.54
C PHE A 153 -8.04 -10.06 4.27
N PRO A 154 -7.16 -11.08 4.18
CA PRO A 154 -7.23 -12.25 5.05
C PRO A 154 -7.19 -11.92 6.54
N LEU A 155 -6.38 -10.94 6.95
CA LEU A 155 -6.34 -10.47 8.34
C LEU A 155 -7.69 -9.87 8.77
N ILE A 156 -8.29 -9.03 7.92
CA ILE A 156 -9.61 -8.43 8.18
C ILE A 156 -10.69 -9.51 8.29
N ASP A 157 -10.71 -10.50 7.39
CA ASP A 157 -11.59 -11.69 7.47
C ASP A 157 -11.39 -12.40 8.82
N LYS A 158 -10.14 -12.67 9.21
CA LYS A 158 -9.79 -13.37 10.46
C LYS A 158 -10.19 -12.60 11.72
N LEU A 159 -10.19 -11.27 11.66
CA LEU A 159 -10.63 -10.39 12.75
C LEU A 159 -12.15 -10.24 12.83
N GLY A 160 -12.91 -10.74 11.84
CA GLY A 160 -14.35 -10.48 11.74
C GLY A 160 -14.67 -9.01 11.48
N GLN A 161 -13.74 -8.26 10.87
CA GLN A 161 -13.90 -6.85 10.56
C GLN A 161 -14.50 -6.65 9.16
N ASP A 162 -15.23 -5.56 8.99
CA ASP A 162 -15.89 -5.25 7.72
C ASP A 162 -15.10 -4.29 6.82
N LYS A 163 -14.09 -3.62 7.38
CA LYS A 163 -13.49 -2.44 6.77
C LYS A 163 -11.98 -2.39 6.94
N ILE A 164 -11.34 -1.76 5.95
CA ILE A 164 -9.99 -1.23 6.02
C ILE A 164 -10.06 0.29 6.08
N LEU A 165 -9.20 0.90 6.91
CA LEU A 165 -9.11 2.35 7.01
C LEU A 165 -8.06 2.89 6.01
N PRO A 166 -8.36 4.00 5.32
CA PRO A 166 -7.40 4.64 4.43
C PRO A 166 -6.34 5.37 5.23
N MET A 167 -5.08 5.36 4.79
CA MET A 167 -4.03 6.24 5.32
C MET A 167 -3.21 6.96 4.27
N ASP A 168 -3.31 6.57 2.99
CA ASP A 168 -2.44 7.12 1.95
C ASP A 168 -2.60 8.63 1.81
N SER A 169 -1.56 9.28 1.31
CA SER A 169 -1.60 10.66 0.85
C SER A 169 -0.89 10.76 -0.49
N GLN A 170 -1.57 11.35 -1.46
CA GLN A 170 -1.03 11.66 -2.78
C GLN A 170 -0.95 13.18 -3.01
N ARG A 171 -1.11 13.98 -1.94
CA ARG A 171 -1.08 15.46 -2.02
C ARG A 171 0.22 16.01 -2.59
N HIS A 172 1.31 15.31 -2.34
CA HIS A 172 2.66 15.69 -2.76
C HIS A 172 3.14 14.93 -3.99
N ASP A 173 2.32 14.08 -4.60
CA ASP A 173 2.78 13.12 -5.61
C ASP A 173 3.31 13.78 -6.90
N VAL A 174 2.68 14.87 -7.36
CA VAL A 174 3.16 15.64 -8.52
C VAL A 174 4.52 16.27 -8.24
N ALA A 175 4.68 16.89 -7.07
CA ALA A 175 5.94 17.52 -6.66
C ALA A 175 7.04 16.47 -6.43
N TRP A 176 6.68 15.35 -5.79
CA TRP A 176 7.53 14.17 -5.64
C TRP A 176 7.99 13.64 -6.99
N SER A 177 7.09 13.42 -7.94
CA SER A 177 7.40 12.87 -9.27
C SER A 177 8.34 13.80 -10.04
N ALA A 178 8.12 15.11 -9.97
CA ALA A 178 9.00 16.10 -10.60
C ALA A 178 10.40 16.12 -9.95
N ALA A 179 10.46 16.10 -8.62
CA ALA A 179 11.73 16.08 -7.88
C ALA A 179 12.51 14.78 -8.10
N TRP A 180 11.81 13.64 -8.11
CA TRP A 180 12.38 12.33 -8.40
C TRP A 180 12.92 12.26 -9.83
N GLY A 181 12.13 12.64 -10.84
CA GLY A 181 12.58 12.62 -12.24
C GLY A 181 13.78 13.54 -12.51
N LYS A 182 13.83 14.70 -11.86
CA LYS A 182 15.01 15.59 -11.92
C LYS A 182 16.23 14.94 -11.27
N THR A 183 16.06 14.32 -10.10
CA THR A 183 17.16 13.69 -9.36
C THR A 183 17.71 12.49 -10.13
N ASP A 184 16.84 11.62 -10.62
CA ASP A 184 17.16 10.48 -11.48
C ASP A 184 18.06 10.88 -12.67
N SER A 185 17.62 11.87 -13.44
CA SER A 185 18.37 12.37 -14.60
C SER A 185 19.76 12.90 -14.22
N LEU A 186 19.87 13.64 -13.12
CA LEU A 186 21.14 14.19 -12.65
C LEU A 186 22.08 13.11 -12.10
N ILE A 187 21.55 12.13 -11.38
CA ILE A 187 22.32 10.98 -10.86
C ILE A 187 22.91 10.20 -12.03
N HIS A 188 22.11 9.86 -13.03
CA HIS A 188 22.62 9.15 -14.21
C HIS A 188 23.66 9.93 -15.02
N THR A 189 23.58 11.26 -15.00
CA THR A 189 24.62 12.11 -15.61
C THR A 189 25.91 12.09 -14.79
N TRP A 190 25.79 12.21 -13.47
CA TRP A 190 26.92 12.15 -12.54
C TRP A 190 27.63 10.79 -12.59
N GLU A 191 26.89 9.68 -12.59
CA GLU A 191 27.42 8.31 -12.68
C GLU A 191 28.30 8.10 -13.93
N LYS A 192 27.90 8.65 -15.08
CA LYS A 192 28.67 8.55 -16.34
C LYS A 192 29.97 9.35 -16.30
N GLY A 193 30.02 10.41 -15.51
CA GLY A 193 31.21 11.26 -15.35
C GLY A 193 32.15 10.82 -14.24
N LEU A 194 31.80 9.77 -13.49
CA LEU A 194 32.53 9.38 -12.29
C LEU A 194 33.78 8.56 -12.63
N ASP A 195 34.97 9.10 -12.34
CA ASP A 195 36.22 8.35 -12.41
C ASP A 195 36.28 7.29 -11.30
N SER A 196 36.31 6.01 -11.70
CA SER A 196 36.33 4.86 -10.79
C SER A 196 37.59 4.78 -9.91
N ASN A 197 38.68 5.45 -10.29
CA ASN A 197 39.91 5.49 -9.51
C ASN A 197 39.92 6.61 -8.45
N SER A 198 39.03 7.59 -8.58
CA SER A 198 38.87 8.68 -7.61
C SER A 198 38.32 8.18 -6.26
N VAL A 199 38.46 9.00 -5.22
CA VAL A 199 37.90 8.70 -3.88
C VAL A 199 36.38 8.49 -3.96
N ASP A 200 35.68 9.35 -4.69
CA ASP A 200 34.23 9.27 -4.87
C ASP A 200 33.82 8.07 -5.74
N GLY A 201 34.60 7.75 -6.77
CA GLY A 201 34.42 6.54 -7.60
C GLY A 201 34.49 5.26 -6.77
N LYS A 202 35.52 5.13 -5.91
CA LYS A 202 35.66 3.97 -5.01
C LYS A 202 34.53 3.90 -3.99
N ARG A 203 34.08 5.04 -3.45
CA ARG A 203 32.93 5.12 -2.54
C ARG A 203 31.64 4.67 -3.21
N TYR A 204 31.39 5.11 -4.46
CA TYR A 204 30.24 4.67 -5.24
C TYR A 204 30.31 3.16 -5.55
N MET A 205 31.47 2.64 -5.97
CA MET A 205 31.64 1.20 -6.21
C MET A 205 31.36 0.36 -4.95
N ALA A 206 31.78 0.84 -3.77
CA ALA A 206 31.49 0.19 -2.50
C ALA A 206 29.98 0.21 -2.19
N LEU A 207 29.29 1.32 -2.47
CA LEU A 207 27.83 1.42 -2.36
C LEU A 207 27.15 0.41 -3.29
N THR A 208 27.51 0.37 -4.57
CA THR A 208 26.96 -0.57 -5.56
C THR A 208 27.21 -2.03 -5.14
N LYS A 209 28.40 -2.34 -4.65
CA LYS A 209 28.70 -3.68 -4.12
C LYS A 209 27.77 -4.02 -2.95
N ARG A 210 27.59 -3.13 -1.98
CA ARG A 210 26.68 -3.33 -0.85
C ARG A 210 25.23 -3.50 -1.31
N THR A 211 24.78 -2.73 -2.30
CA THR A 211 23.45 -2.88 -2.91
C THR A 211 23.26 -4.27 -3.50
N ASN A 212 24.25 -4.79 -4.23
CA ASN A 212 24.18 -6.13 -4.81
C ASN A 212 24.14 -7.23 -3.75
N GLU A 213 24.90 -7.08 -2.66
CA GLU A 213 24.86 -8.01 -1.52
C GLU A 213 23.47 -8.03 -0.85
N LEU A 214 22.88 -6.85 -0.66
CA LEU A 214 21.52 -6.70 -0.12
C LEU A 214 20.46 -7.25 -1.07
N GLU A 215 20.58 -7.02 -2.38
CA GLU A 215 19.68 -7.61 -3.38
C GLU A 215 19.74 -9.13 -3.35
N GLN A 216 20.94 -9.72 -3.25
CA GLN A 216 21.11 -11.17 -3.12
C GLN A 216 20.45 -11.70 -1.83
N ALA A 217 20.59 -10.98 -0.71
CA ALA A 217 19.92 -11.33 0.54
C ALA A 217 18.39 -11.25 0.42
N SER A 218 17.87 -10.19 -0.20
CA SER A 218 16.45 -10.00 -0.52
C SER A 218 15.90 -11.15 -1.37
N ASN A 219 16.63 -11.52 -2.43
CA ASN A 219 16.26 -12.61 -3.33
C ASN A 219 16.28 -13.96 -2.62
N LYS A 220 17.30 -14.22 -1.79
CA LYS A 220 17.38 -15.43 -0.96
C LYS A 220 16.21 -15.52 0.01
N ALA A 221 15.89 -14.43 0.72
CA ALA A 221 14.76 -14.38 1.64
C ALA A 221 13.43 -14.58 0.91
N SER A 222 13.26 -13.95 -0.25
CA SER A 222 12.06 -14.09 -1.07
C SER A 222 11.86 -15.53 -1.56
N SER A 223 12.91 -16.18 -2.06
CA SER A 223 12.87 -17.59 -2.46
C SER A 223 12.62 -18.55 -1.30
N ALA A 224 12.99 -18.16 -0.08
CA ALA A 224 12.72 -18.92 1.15
C ALA A 224 11.33 -18.64 1.75
N GLY A 225 10.51 -17.78 1.11
CA GLY A 225 9.20 -17.41 1.61
C GLY A 225 9.22 -16.48 2.83
N ASN A 226 10.23 -15.62 2.92
CA ASN A 226 10.49 -14.68 4.01
C ASN A 226 10.71 -13.23 3.51
N ALA A 227 10.14 -12.84 2.36
CA ALA A 227 10.39 -11.52 1.78
C ALA A 227 9.89 -10.40 2.73
N THR A 228 8.71 -10.59 3.31
CA THR A 228 8.14 -9.64 4.27
C THR A 228 9.03 -9.49 5.49
N ALA A 229 9.58 -10.57 6.04
CA ALA A 229 10.52 -10.49 7.16
C ALA A 229 11.79 -9.70 6.78
N TYR A 230 12.34 -9.93 5.59
CA TYR A 230 13.49 -9.18 5.09
C TYR A 230 13.19 -7.67 4.97
N PHE A 231 12.07 -7.30 4.35
CA PHE A 231 11.65 -5.89 4.21
C PHE A 231 11.25 -5.21 5.53
N ASN A 232 11.17 -5.96 6.63
CA ASN A 232 10.99 -5.45 7.99
C ASN A 232 12.27 -5.49 8.84
N SER A 233 13.43 -5.73 8.22
CA SER A 233 14.75 -5.82 8.87
C SER A 233 15.63 -4.59 8.59
N PRO A 234 16.71 -4.38 9.37
CA PRO A 234 17.69 -3.31 9.09
C PRO A 234 18.33 -3.41 7.70
N ASP A 235 18.64 -4.61 7.21
CA ASP A 235 19.17 -4.82 5.85
C ASP A 235 18.11 -4.46 4.80
N GLY A 236 16.84 -4.79 5.05
CA GLY A 236 15.73 -4.36 4.20
C GLY A 236 15.57 -2.84 4.16
N ASP A 237 15.70 -2.15 5.30
CA ASP A 237 15.67 -0.69 5.37
C ASP A 237 16.79 -0.05 4.57
N GLU A 238 18.01 -0.58 4.72
CA GLU A 238 19.17 -0.13 3.97
C GLU A 238 18.96 -0.35 2.46
N TYR A 239 18.54 -1.55 2.07
CA TYR A 239 18.31 -1.91 0.69
C TYR A 239 17.30 -0.97 0.01
N LEU A 240 16.15 -0.77 0.64
CA LEU A 240 15.09 0.08 0.13
C LEU A 240 15.50 1.54 0.12
N ASN A 241 16.29 1.99 1.10
CA ASN A 241 16.83 3.35 1.11
C ASN A 241 17.79 3.58 -0.08
N ILE A 242 18.67 2.61 -0.37
CA ILE A 242 19.61 2.74 -1.47
C ILE A 242 18.89 2.67 -2.81
N MET A 243 18.04 1.67 -3.01
CA MET A 243 17.39 1.41 -4.30
C MET A 243 16.38 2.48 -4.72
N ASN A 244 15.68 3.10 -3.76
CA ASN A 244 14.65 4.09 -4.08
C ASN A 244 15.13 5.54 -4.00
N PHE A 245 16.29 5.78 -3.36
CA PHE A 245 16.81 7.13 -3.16
C PHE A 245 18.30 7.25 -3.52
N TYR A 246 18.83 6.37 -4.38
CA TYR A 246 20.22 6.42 -4.90
C TYR A 246 21.30 6.48 -3.80
N GLY A 247 21.13 5.66 -2.75
CA GLY A 247 22.00 5.72 -1.57
C GLY A 247 21.73 6.90 -0.64
N ALA A 248 20.65 7.65 -0.88
CA ALA A 248 20.24 8.83 -0.13
C ALA A 248 21.40 9.82 0.10
N ARG A 249 21.78 10.01 1.36
CA ARG A 249 22.85 10.94 1.75
C ARG A 249 24.25 10.34 1.69
N ARG A 250 24.38 9.06 1.33
CA ARG A 250 25.66 8.32 1.34
C ARG A 250 26.66 8.78 0.29
N MET A 251 26.28 9.62 -0.67
CA MET A 251 27.16 10.25 -1.64
C MET A 251 27.29 11.78 -1.46
N PHE A 252 26.74 12.35 -0.38
CA PHE A 252 26.93 13.78 -0.10
C PHE A 252 28.42 14.07 0.15
N GLY A 253 28.86 15.24 -0.30
CA GLY A 253 30.24 15.70 -0.37
C GLY A 253 30.99 15.24 -1.62
N ALA A 254 30.45 14.32 -2.42
CA ALA A 254 31.11 13.85 -3.63
C ALA A 254 31.09 14.92 -4.73
N ALA A 255 32.19 15.05 -5.46
CA ALA A 255 32.33 16.06 -6.50
C ALA A 255 31.24 15.89 -7.58
N GLY A 256 30.51 16.96 -7.86
CA GLY A 256 29.44 16.99 -8.87
C GLY A 256 28.16 16.22 -8.49
N PHE A 257 28.06 15.63 -7.30
CA PHE A 257 26.87 14.90 -6.88
C PHE A 257 25.69 15.86 -6.68
N PRO A 258 24.46 15.54 -7.15
CA PRO A 258 23.34 16.47 -7.18
C PRO A 258 22.62 16.57 -5.81
N GLU A 259 23.32 17.00 -4.76
CA GLU A 259 22.79 17.05 -3.39
C GLU A 259 21.50 17.88 -3.25
N ALA A 260 21.42 19.04 -3.90
CA ALA A 260 20.25 19.89 -3.81
C ALA A 260 19.00 19.22 -4.38
N ALA A 261 19.13 18.50 -5.50
CA ALA A 261 18.02 17.73 -6.09
C ALA A 261 17.65 16.55 -5.19
N MET A 262 18.64 15.83 -4.66
CA MET A 262 18.43 14.73 -3.72
C MET A 262 17.69 15.18 -2.45
N ASN A 263 18.09 16.30 -1.85
CA ASN A 263 17.41 16.86 -0.68
C ASN A 263 15.97 17.26 -0.98
N GLU A 264 15.70 17.83 -2.15
CA GLU A 264 14.33 18.17 -2.56
C GLU A 264 13.47 16.92 -2.75
N MET A 265 14.00 15.90 -3.42
CA MET A 265 13.31 14.61 -3.58
C MET A 265 12.99 13.99 -2.20
N LEU A 266 13.99 13.87 -1.32
CA LEU A 266 13.80 13.33 0.03
C LEU A 266 12.80 14.15 0.87
N ARG A 267 12.74 15.48 0.68
CA ARG A 267 11.77 16.35 1.34
C ARG A 267 10.33 16.06 0.91
N GLN A 268 10.09 15.85 -0.39
CA GLN A 268 8.76 15.49 -0.88
C GLN A 268 8.35 14.09 -0.41
N TRP A 269 9.29 13.15 -0.32
CA TRP A 269 9.03 11.84 0.30
C TRP A 269 8.66 11.97 1.78
N GLN A 270 9.38 12.80 2.53
CA GLN A 270 9.08 13.08 3.93
C GLN A 270 7.65 13.60 4.11
N PHE A 271 7.24 14.60 3.33
CA PHE A 271 5.87 15.14 3.40
C PHE A 271 4.78 14.09 3.19
N ARG A 272 4.97 13.19 2.21
CA ARG A 272 4.03 12.11 1.97
C ARG A 272 3.91 11.18 3.20
N ASN A 273 5.03 10.81 3.81
CA ASN A 273 5.04 9.94 4.98
C ASN A 273 4.51 10.65 6.25
N ASP A 274 4.75 11.95 6.39
CA ASP A 274 4.18 12.77 7.48
C ASP A 274 2.66 12.76 7.39
N ASP A 275 2.11 13.05 6.21
CA ASP A 275 0.67 13.00 5.96
C ASP A 275 0.08 11.62 6.27
N MET A 276 0.74 10.55 5.80
CA MET A 276 0.28 9.18 6.03
C MET A 276 0.28 8.82 7.53
N ALA A 277 1.32 9.19 8.27
CA ALA A 277 1.40 8.95 9.71
C ALA A 277 0.31 9.70 10.48
N HIS A 278 0.08 10.97 10.14
CA HIS A 278 -1.00 11.77 10.75
C HIS A 278 -2.38 11.22 10.38
N ASN A 279 -2.58 10.75 9.13
CA ASN A 279 -3.81 10.09 8.72
C ASN A 279 -4.09 8.85 9.57
N VAL A 280 -3.10 7.98 9.80
CA VAL A 280 -3.24 6.80 10.68
C VAL A 280 -3.72 7.23 12.06
N VAL A 281 -3.02 8.17 12.71
CA VAL A 281 -3.32 8.57 14.09
C VAL A 281 -4.68 9.25 14.20
N ASN A 282 -4.96 10.22 13.33
CA ASN A 282 -6.20 10.99 13.39
C ASN A 282 -7.42 10.12 13.10
N ARG A 283 -7.33 9.21 12.13
CA ARG A 283 -8.43 8.31 11.78
C ARG A 283 -8.62 7.21 12.81
N ALA A 284 -7.54 6.69 13.40
CA ALA A 284 -7.64 5.74 14.50
C ALA A 284 -8.36 6.37 15.69
N ARG A 285 -7.96 7.59 16.10
CA ARG A 285 -8.60 8.36 17.17
C ARG A 285 -10.08 8.64 16.87
N ALA A 286 -10.39 9.10 15.66
CA ALA A 286 -11.76 9.37 15.24
C ALA A 286 -12.64 8.10 15.21
N ALA A 287 -12.05 6.94 14.91
CA ALA A 287 -12.73 5.65 14.95
C ALA A 287 -12.78 5.03 16.36
N GLY A 288 -12.16 5.65 17.37
CA GLY A 288 -12.03 5.07 18.71
C GLY A 288 -11.12 3.84 18.78
N ALA A 289 -10.31 3.59 17.74
CA ALA A 289 -9.38 2.46 17.68
C ALA A 289 -8.14 2.73 18.53
N LYS A 290 -7.76 1.77 19.40
CA LYS A 290 -6.61 1.89 20.30
C LYS A 290 -5.39 1.13 19.77
N ARG A 291 -5.63 -0.02 19.13
CA ARG A 291 -4.60 -0.86 18.51
C ARG A 291 -4.89 -0.98 17.03
N VAL A 292 -3.90 -0.67 16.21
CA VAL A 292 -4.07 -0.71 14.75
C VAL A 292 -2.93 -1.47 14.10
N VAL A 293 -3.26 -2.27 13.09
CA VAL A 293 -2.26 -2.81 12.17
C VAL A 293 -2.22 -1.89 10.95
N VAL A 294 -1.02 -1.46 10.59
CA VAL A 294 -0.78 -0.65 9.39
C VAL A 294 0.05 -1.49 8.42
N GLY A 295 -0.54 -1.83 7.28
CA GLY A 295 0.17 -2.42 6.15
C GLY A 295 0.53 -1.33 5.14
N VAL A 296 1.82 -1.23 4.83
CA VAL A 296 2.38 -0.17 3.98
C VAL A 296 3.48 -0.77 3.11
N GLY A 297 3.59 -0.33 1.87
CA GLY A 297 4.74 -0.55 1.00
C GLY A 297 6.04 -0.33 1.77
N ALA A 298 6.94 -1.30 1.68
CA ALA A 298 8.10 -1.37 2.57
C ALA A 298 8.98 -0.10 2.57
N ASN A 299 9.02 0.64 1.46
CA ASN A 299 9.75 1.91 1.33
C ASN A 299 9.27 3.01 2.27
N HIS A 300 7.99 2.98 2.67
CA HIS A 300 7.42 3.95 3.61
C HIS A 300 7.68 3.55 5.07
N ARG A 301 7.82 2.24 5.34
CA ARG A 301 7.73 1.68 6.69
C ARG A 301 8.68 2.36 7.67
N LYS A 302 9.97 2.43 7.37
CA LYS A 302 10.96 2.99 8.30
C LYS A 302 10.68 4.45 8.64
N MET A 303 10.42 5.26 7.63
CA MET A 303 10.15 6.69 7.80
C MET A 303 8.85 6.91 8.59
N MET A 304 7.78 6.18 8.26
CA MET A 304 6.54 6.26 9.03
C MET A 304 6.71 5.79 10.48
N VAL A 305 7.49 4.74 10.73
CA VAL A 305 7.81 4.30 12.10
C VAL A 305 8.48 5.43 12.88
N ASP A 306 9.47 6.09 12.28
CA ASP A 306 10.19 7.19 12.94
C ASP A 306 9.24 8.36 13.24
N ILE A 307 8.39 8.76 12.29
CA ILE A 307 7.40 9.82 12.47
C ILE A 307 6.38 9.45 13.55
N LEU A 308 5.80 8.24 13.47
CA LEU A 308 4.78 7.80 14.44
C LEU A 308 5.32 7.78 15.87
N ARG A 309 6.61 7.48 16.07
CA ARG A 309 7.27 7.53 17.39
C ARG A 309 7.40 8.94 17.96
N THR A 310 7.36 9.99 17.13
CA THR A 310 7.38 11.37 17.62
C THR A 310 6.00 11.90 17.99
N ILE A 311 4.92 11.21 17.58
CA ILE A 311 3.55 11.66 17.86
C ILE A 311 3.16 11.30 19.30
N PRO A 312 2.74 12.29 20.13
CA PRO A 312 2.36 12.04 21.51
C PRO A 312 1.26 10.98 21.66
N GLY A 313 1.46 10.06 22.60
CA GLY A 313 0.49 9.00 22.91
C GLY A 313 0.45 7.85 21.88
N VAL A 314 1.45 7.75 20.99
CA VAL A 314 1.56 6.66 20.02
C VAL A 314 2.71 5.74 20.42
N THR A 315 2.45 4.43 20.48
CA THR A 315 3.48 3.39 20.61
C THR A 315 3.53 2.58 19.33
N VAL A 316 4.74 2.37 18.81
CA VAL A 316 4.94 1.69 17.52
C VAL A 316 5.68 0.37 17.74
N HIS A 317 5.03 -0.72 17.35
CA HIS A 317 5.66 -2.03 17.22
C HIS A 317 5.97 -2.32 15.76
N GLU A 318 7.24 -2.58 15.45
CA GLU A 318 7.67 -3.04 14.13
C GLU A 318 7.40 -4.53 13.97
N PHE A 319 7.07 -4.98 12.76
CA PHE A 319 6.62 -6.36 12.52
C PHE A 319 7.61 -7.41 13.03
N ASN A 320 8.91 -7.26 12.77
CA ASN A 320 9.91 -8.23 13.20
C ASN A 320 10.11 -8.22 14.72
N SER A 321 10.02 -7.05 15.35
CA SER A 321 10.29 -6.85 16.79
C SER A 321 9.09 -7.17 17.69
N TYR A 322 7.88 -7.24 17.15
CA TYR A 322 6.71 -7.67 17.91
C TYR A 322 6.81 -9.18 18.18
N ASP A 323 6.69 -9.64 19.41
CA ASP A 323 6.82 -11.05 19.80
C ASP A 323 5.47 -11.75 19.99
N GLY A 324 4.36 -11.07 19.66
CA GLY A 324 3.02 -11.63 19.78
C GLY A 324 2.40 -11.48 21.17
N LYS A 325 3.04 -10.76 22.09
CA LYS A 325 2.56 -10.54 23.46
C LYS A 325 2.12 -9.12 23.72
#